data_AF-A0A197JIW2-F1
#
_entry.id   AF-A0A197JIW2-F1
#
_cell.length_a   1.000
_cell.length_b   1.000
_cell.length_c   1.000
_cell.angle_alpha   90.00
_cell.angle_beta   90.00
_cell.angle_gamma   90.00
#
_symmetry.space_group_name_H-M   'P 1'
#
loop_
_entity.id
_entity.type
_entity.pdbx_description
1 polymer ?
#
loop_
_entity_poly.entity_id
_entity_poly.type
_entity_poly.pdbx_seq_one_letter_code
_entity_poly.pdbx_strand_id
1 'polypeptide(L)'
;MSSNSSSLDLVSSFTCLTSKHNHEEAMRLLKKVATMVRPIMKAHGWKITTLAEFYTKGLLGMNTNRGWKIQLCLRYHNDENTFLPWEDILGTMLHELAHNIRGPHDQQFYKALDGLNDEYDKIVASGYTGEGFDTAGHRLGGAIGAGLVTSGTRAAAVVAAERRRQMNEMMLPAGGRKLGG
;
A
#
# COMPACT_ATOMS: atom_id res chain seq x y z
N MET A 1 3.57 30.84 10.58
CA MET A 1 4.26 30.34 9.38
C MET A 1 3.83 28.90 9.18
N SER A 2 2.77 28.68 8.42
CA SER A 2 2.21 27.34 8.21
C SER A 2 3.07 26.63 7.17
N SER A 3 3.94 25.73 7.63
CA SER A 3 4.71 24.85 6.77
C SER A 3 3.72 24.02 5.96
N ASN A 4 3.62 24.31 4.66
CA ASN A 4 2.99 23.41 3.69
C ASN A 4 3.86 22.14 3.65
N SER A 5 3.61 21.21 4.57
CA SER A 5 4.25 19.90 4.57
C SER A 5 3.72 19.19 3.33
N SER A 6 4.52 19.13 2.26
CA SER A 6 4.15 18.38 1.07
C SER A 6 3.82 16.96 1.48
N SER A 7 2.64 16.45 1.13
CA SER A 7 2.13 15.12 1.51
C SER A 7 3.00 13.94 1.07
N LEU A 8 4.08 14.19 0.32
CA LEU A 8 5.02 13.22 -0.22
C LEU A 8 6.47 13.45 0.25
N ASP A 9 6.68 14.20 1.33
CA ASP A 9 8.00 14.56 1.87
C ASP A 9 8.90 13.36 2.23
N LEU A 10 8.29 12.19 2.49
CA LEU A 10 9.02 10.96 2.80
C LEU A 10 9.36 10.11 1.57
N VAL A 11 8.93 10.51 0.36
CA VAL A 11 9.25 9.83 -0.90
C VAL A 11 9.93 10.81 -1.86
N SER A 12 11.21 10.60 -2.18
CA SER A 12 11.97 11.60 -2.96
C SER A 12 11.59 11.63 -4.44
N SER A 13 11.29 10.48 -5.05
CA SER A 13 10.89 10.41 -6.45
C SER A 13 9.90 9.28 -6.75
N PHE A 14 9.13 9.47 -7.82
CA PHE A 14 8.16 8.51 -8.34
C PHE A 14 8.50 8.16 -9.78
N THR A 15 8.33 6.91 -10.18
CA THR A 15 8.54 6.48 -11.57
C THR A 15 7.47 5.49 -11.99
N CYS A 16 6.85 5.68 -13.15
CA CYS A 16 5.88 4.74 -13.71
C CYS A 16 6.35 4.26 -15.09
N LEU A 17 5.75 3.19 -15.61
CA LEU A 17 6.04 2.66 -16.93
C LEU A 17 5.32 3.49 -18.00
N THR A 18 5.98 4.55 -18.49
CA THR A 18 5.41 5.49 -19.48
C THR A 18 5.02 4.83 -20.81
N SER A 19 5.62 3.69 -21.13
CA SER A 19 5.26 2.86 -22.30
C SER A 19 3.91 2.15 -22.16
N LYS A 20 3.33 2.06 -20.95
CA LYS A 20 2.08 1.33 -20.69
C LYS A 20 0.87 2.26 -20.79
N HIS A 21 -0.27 1.67 -21.15
CA HIS A 21 -1.55 2.38 -21.16
C HIS A 21 -1.91 2.88 -19.75
N ASN A 22 -2.58 4.03 -19.65
CA ASN A 22 -2.96 4.65 -18.37
C ASN A 22 -1.78 4.90 -17.40
N HIS A 23 -0.56 5.18 -17.88
CA HIS A 23 0.60 5.43 -17.00
C HIS A 23 0.39 6.65 -16.06
N GLU A 24 -0.42 7.63 -16.44
CA GLU A 24 -0.80 8.74 -15.55
C GLU A 24 -1.61 8.27 -14.35
N GLU A 25 -2.48 7.29 -14.54
CA GLU A 25 -3.26 6.66 -13.46
C GLU A 25 -2.34 5.81 -12.57
N ALA A 26 -1.38 5.10 -13.16
CA ALA A 26 -0.34 4.40 -12.41
C ALA A 26 0.46 5.36 -11.50
N MET A 27 0.86 6.52 -12.04
CA MET A 27 1.53 7.57 -11.26
C MET A 27 0.64 8.11 -10.13
N ARG A 28 -0.66 8.29 -10.38
CA ARG A 28 -1.63 8.70 -9.34
C ARG A 28 -1.77 7.62 -8.26
N LEU A 29 -1.81 6.34 -8.63
CA LEU A 29 -1.86 5.22 -7.69
C LEU A 29 -0.62 5.19 -6.80
N LEU A 30 0.60 5.31 -7.35
CA LEU A 30 1.82 5.34 -6.55
C LEU A 30 1.83 6.48 -5.53
N LYS A 31 1.40 7.68 -5.95
CA LYS A 31 1.27 8.83 -5.04
C LYS A 31 0.23 8.56 -3.95
N LYS A 32 -0.92 8.00 -4.31
CA LYS A 32 -1.95 7.61 -3.34
C LYS A 32 -1.43 6.59 -2.33
N VAL A 33 -0.68 5.58 -2.78
CA VAL A 33 -0.04 4.59 -1.90
C VAL A 33 0.89 5.29 -0.92
N ALA A 34 1.80 6.14 -1.41
CA ALA A 34 2.73 6.88 -0.57
C ALA A 34 2.02 7.73 0.50
N THR A 35 0.94 8.43 0.12
CA THR A 35 0.14 9.20 1.07
C THR A 35 -0.48 8.30 2.14
N MET A 36 -1.02 7.14 1.76
CA MET A 36 -1.70 6.24 2.70
C MET A 36 -0.77 5.57 3.69
N VAL A 37 0.46 5.24 3.29
CA VAL A 37 1.47 4.65 4.20
C VAL A 37 2.34 5.70 4.90
N ARG A 38 2.17 6.99 4.59
CA ARG A 38 2.95 8.07 5.20
C ARG A 38 2.94 8.06 6.74
N PRO A 39 1.80 7.88 7.44
CA PRO A 39 1.81 7.89 8.90
C PRO A 39 2.66 6.76 9.49
N ILE A 40 2.63 5.58 8.86
CA ILE A 40 3.49 4.43 9.22
C ILE A 40 4.95 4.80 8.99
N MET A 41 5.30 5.26 7.79
CA MET A 41 6.67 5.66 7.48
C MET A 41 7.21 6.71 8.46
N LYS A 42 6.38 7.69 8.83
CA LYS A 42 6.73 8.72 9.81
C LYS A 42 6.96 8.14 11.20
N ALA A 43 6.08 7.24 11.66
CA ALA A 43 6.20 6.59 12.98
C ALA A 43 7.48 5.75 13.10
N HIS A 44 7.88 5.10 12.00
CA HIS A 44 9.08 4.25 11.95
C HIS A 44 10.35 5.00 11.49
N GLY A 45 10.26 6.30 11.18
CA GLY A 45 11.39 7.10 10.69
C GLY A 45 11.89 6.69 9.30
N TRP A 46 11.07 6.01 8.50
CA TRP A 46 11.42 5.53 7.16
C TRP A 46 11.24 6.60 6.09
N LYS A 47 12.12 6.54 5.09
CA LYS A 47 12.05 7.34 3.87
C LYS A 47 12.28 6.43 2.68
N ILE A 48 11.64 6.76 1.57
CA ILE A 48 11.82 6.05 0.31
C ILE A 48 12.50 6.99 -0.68
N THR A 49 13.63 6.58 -1.26
CA THR A 49 14.25 7.43 -2.29
C THR A 49 13.44 7.35 -3.58
N THR A 50 13.06 6.16 -4.03
CA THR A 50 12.25 5.98 -5.23
C THR A 50 11.14 4.96 -5.03
N LEU A 51 9.89 5.40 -5.24
CA LEU A 51 8.73 4.51 -5.35
C LEU A 51 8.35 4.36 -6.82
N ALA A 52 8.47 3.15 -7.36
CA ALA A 52 8.31 2.91 -8.79
C ALA A 52 7.29 1.82 -9.12
N GLU A 53 6.69 1.92 -10.30
CA GLU A 53 6.01 0.81 -10.95
C GLU A 53 7.04 -0.12 -11.60
N PHE A 54 6.76 -1.41 -11.59
CA PHE A 54 7.39 -2.38 -12.47
C PHE A 54 6.37 -3.39 -12.96
N TYR A 55 6.75 -4.16 -13.97
CA TYR A 55 5.91 -5.21 -14.52
C TYR A 55 6.77 -6.43 -14.81
N THR A 56 6.59 -7.48 -14.02
CA THR A 56 7.24 -8.77 -14.22
C THR A 56 6.27 -9.90 -13.89
N LYS A 57 6.53 -11.08 -14.46
CA LYS A 57 5.74 -12.28 -14.15
C LYS A 57 6.22 -12.86 -12.82
N GLY A 58 5.31 -12.99 -11.86
CA GLY A 58 5.55 -13.73 -10.62
C GLY A 58 6.17 -12.94 -9.46
N LEU A 59 6.40 -11.63 -9.59
CA LEU A 59 6.75 -10.74 -8.47
C LEU A 59 5.80 -9.56 -8.42
N LEU A 60 5.30 -9.28 -7.21
CA LEU A 60 4.30 -8.24 -6.96
C LEU A 60 4.94 -7.00 -6.34
N GLY A 61 6.03 -7.16 -5.59
CA GLY A 61 6.80 -6.07 -5.02
C GLY A 61 8.30 -6.40 -4.95
N MET A 62 9.11 -5.37 -4.74
CA MET A 62 10.53 -5.52 -4.43
C MET A 62 11.06 -4.30 -3.66
N ASN A 63 11.72 -4.54 -2.53
CA ASN A 63 12.44 -3.56 -1.74
C ASN A 63 13.96 -3.74 -1.88
N THR A 64 14.62 -2.78 -2.51
CA THR A 64 16.08 -2.70 -2.60
C THR A 64 16.64 -1.80 -1.49
N ASN A 65 17.63 -2.30 -0.76
CA ASN A 65 18.38 -1.56 0.27
C ASN A 65 17.49 -0.88 1.32
N ARG A 66 16.47 -1.58 1.83
CA ARG A 66 15.62 -1.12 2.95
C ARG A 66 15.02 0.27 2.73
N GLY A 67 14.32 0.42 1.60
CA GLY A 67 13.60 1.63 1.26
C GLY A 67 14.33 2.55 0.30
N TRP A 68 15.57 2.25 -0.13
CA TRP A 68 16.19 3.04 -1.20
C TRP A 68 15.33 3.03 -2.46
N LYS A 69 14.90 1.83 -2.90
CA LYS A 69 13.93 1.71 -4.00
C LYS A 69 12.90 0.66 -3.66
N ILE A 70 11.63 1.05 -3.73
CA ILE A 70 10.50 0.13 -3.65
C ILE A 70 9.80 0.11 -5.00
N GLN A 71 9.58 -1.09 -5.52
CA GLN A 71 8.90 -1.32 -6.79
C GLN A 71 7.62 -2.09 -6.55
N LEU A 72 6.51 -1.63 -7.13
CA LEU A 72 5.19 -2.25 -7.01
C LEU A 72 4.67 -2.65 -8.38
N CYS A 73 4.16 -3.88 -8.50
CA CYS A 73 3.41 -4.33 -9.64
C CYS A 73 2.00 -3.81 -9.48
N LEU A 74 1.59 -2.90 -10.36
CA LEU A 74 0.28 -2.27 -10.26
C LEU A 74 -0.77 -2.96 -11.12
N ARG A 75 -0.38 -3.89 -11.99
CA ARG A 75 -1.22 -4.42 -13.08
C ARG A 75 -1.30 -5.94 -13.00
N TYR A 76 -2.39 -6.50 -13.52
CA TYR A 76 -2.51 -7.96 -13.63
C TYR A 76 -1.50 -8.52 -14.65
N HIS A 77 -0.97 -9.71 -14.37
CA HIS A 77 0.01 -10.37 -15.23
C HIS A 77 -0.57 -10.86 -16.57
N ASN A 78 -1.88 -11.10 -16.63
CA ASN A 78 -2.62 -11.57 -17.79
C ASN A 78 -3.30 -10.42 -18.56
N ASP A 79 -3.40 -9.24 -17.94
CA ASP A 79 -3.93 -8.04 -18.56
C ASP A 79 -3.23 -6.79 -18.01
N GLU A 80 -2.25 -6.30 -18.76
CA GLU A 80 -1.47 -5.12 -18.39
C GLU A 80 -2.26 -3.80 -18.47
N ASN A 81 -3.47 -3.81 -19.01
CA ASN A 81 -4.33 -2.61 -19.04
C ASN A 81 -5.18 -2.47 -17.78
N THR A 82 -5.30 -3.54 -16.99
CA THR A 82 -6.12 -3.58 -15.78
C THR A 82 -5.23 -3.51 -14.54
N PHE A 83 -5.51 -2.52 -13.69
CA PHE A 83 -4.82 -2.38 -12.41
C PHE A 83 -5.27 -3.43 -11.39
N LEU A 84 -4.32 -3.80 -10.53
CA LEU A 84 -4.63 -4.60 -9.36
C LEU A 84 -5.58 -3.84 -8.43
N PRO A 85 -6.43 -4.57 -7.71
CA PRO A 85 -7.28 -4.05 -6.67
C PRO A 85 -6.48 -3.25 -5.63
N TRP A 86 -7.08 -2.18 -5.14
CA TRP A 86 -6.41 -1.23 -4.24
C TRP A 86 -5.78 -1.90 -2.99
N GLU A 87 -6.50 -2.84 -2.39
CA GLU A 87 -6.01 -3.57 -1.21
C GLU A 87 -4.84 -4.49 -1.53
N ASP A 88 -4.77 -5.04 -2.75
CA ASP A 88 -3.68 -5.92 -3.17
C ASP A 88 -2.39 -5.09 -3.33
N ILE A 89 -2.50 -3.89 -3.93
CA ILE A 89 -1.38 -2.94 -4.05
C ILE A 89 -0.90 -2.48 -2.67
N LEU A 90 -1.82 -2.15 -1.76
CA LEU A 90 -1.45 -1.74 -0.40
C LEU A 90 -0.83 -2.88 0.42
N GLY A 91 -1.39 -4.09 0.34
CA GLY A 91 -0.81 -5.27 0.98
C GLY A 91 0.63 -5.48 0.54
N THR A 92 0.87 -5.39 -0.77
CA THR A 92 2.23 -5.39 -1.36
C THR A 92 3.12 -4.30 -0.75
N MET A 93 2.63 -3.06 -0.66
CA MET A 93 3.42 -1.96 -0.11
C MET A 93 3.80 -2.20 1.36
N LEU A 94 2.88 -2.69 2.20
CA LEU A 94 3.16 -3.02 3.60
C LEU A 94 4.15 -4.19 3.72
N HIS A 95 4.04 -5.19 2.84
CA HIS A 95 5.00 -6.28 2.72
C HIS A 95 6.40 -5.74 2.42
N GLU A 96 6.54 -4.87 1.43
CA GLU A 96 7.82 -4.26 1.08
C GLU A 96 8.36 -3.39 2.23
N LEU A 97 7.52 -2.66 2.97
CA LEU A 97 7.97 -1.92 4.15
C LEU A 97 8.48 -2.84 5.27
N ALA A 98 7.89 -4.02 5.46
CA ALA A 98 8.39 -5.00 6.43
C ALA A 98 9.84 -5.43 6.12
N HIS A 99 10.25 -5.40 4.85
CA HIS A 99 11.64 -5.65 4.46
C HIS A 99 12.65 -4.61 4.96
N ASN A 100 12.21 -3.44 5.44
CA ASN A 100 13.08 -2.49 6.15
C ASN A 100 13.54 -3.06 7.50
N ILE A 101 12.75 -3.94 8.11
CA ILE A 101 13.02 -4.57 9.41
C ILE A 101 13.70 -5.94 9.20
N ARG A 102 13.10 -6.80 8.35
CA ARG A 102 13.53 -8.19 8.18
C ARG A 102 13.55 -8.58 6.70
N GLY A 103 14.69 -9.05 6.20
CA GLY A 103 14.82 -9.52 4.82
C GLY A 103 14.14 -10.88 4.58
N PRO A 104 14.50 -11.95 5.31
CA PRO A 104 13.93 -13.27 5.10
C PRO A 104 12.46 -13.37 5.51
N HIS A 105 11.63 -14.08 4.74
CA HIS A 105 10.24 -14.40 5.07
C HIS A 105 10.13 -15.47 6.16
N ASP A 106 10.50 -15.11 7.39
CA ASP A 106 10.37 -15.97 8.57
C ASP A 106 9.32 -15.43 9.56
N GLN A 107 9.16 -16.10 10.69
CA GLN A 107 8.20 -15.70 11.72
C GLN A 107 8.38 -14.24 12.19
N GLN A 108 9.61 -13.71 12.19
CA GLN A 108 9.86 -12.32 12.58
C GLN A 108 9.39 -11.35 11.51
N PHE A 109 9.56 -11.71 10.23
CA PHE A 109 8.98 -10.95 9.12
C PHE A 109 7.47 -10.89 9.21
N TYR A 110 6.79 -12.03 9.40
CA TYR A 110 5.33 -12.05 9.49
C TYR A 110 4.82 -11.28 10.70
N LYS A 111 5.51 -11.38 11.85
CA LYS A 111 5.17 -10.55 13.01
C LYS A 111 5.32 -9.05 12.73
N ALA A 112 6.35 -8.65 11.99
CA ALA A 112 6.53 -7.25 11.58
C ALA A 112 5.42 -6.82 10.62
N LEU A 113 5.09 -7.66 9.63
CA LEU A 113 4.04 -7.40 8.65
C LEU A 113 2.66 -7.30 9.30
N ASP A 114 2.32 -8.18 10.24
CA ASP A 114 1.07 -8.12 11.01
C ASP A 114 0.98 -6.81 11.79
N GLY A 115 2.08 -6.40 12.45
CA GLY A 115 2.14 -5.11 13.14
C GLY A 115 1.89 -3.92 12.21
N LEU A 116 2.46 -3.93 11.01
CA LEU A 116 2.23 -2.87 10.01
C LEU A 116 0.78 -2.87 9.49
N ASN A 117 0.16 -4.04 9.32
CA ASN A 117 -1.26 -4.12 8.96
C ASN A 117 -2.15 -3.57 10.09
N ASP A 118 -1.87 -3.92 11.34
CA ASP A 118 -2.61 -3.40 12.49
C ASP A 118 -2.48 -1.88 12.63
N GLU A 119 -1.29 -1.33 12.37
CA GLU A 119 -1.07 0.12 12.31
C GLU A 119 -1.90 0.77 11.19
N TYR A 120 -1.87 0.18 9.99
CA TYR A 120 -2.66 0.64 8.85
C TYR A 120 -4.17 0.63 9.16
N ASP A 121 -4.67 -0.44 9.77
CA ASP A 121 -6.09 -0.57 10.12
C ASP A 121 -6.52 0.50 11.11
N LYS A 122 -5.68 0.82 12.10
CA LYS A 122 -5.93 1.92 13.05
C LYS A 122 -5.96 3.28 12.35
N ILE A 123 -5.05 3.51 11.40
CA ILE A 123 -5.00 4.74 10.60
C ILE A 123 -6.30 4.88 9.80
N VAL A 124 -6.74 3.85 9.10
CA VAL A 124 -8.00 3.88 8.34
C VAL A 124 -9.20 4.06 9.27
N ALA A 125 -9.24 3.36 10.41
CA ALA A 125 -10.31 3.48 11.40
C ALA A 125 -10.41 4.89 12.02
N SER A 126 -9.29 5.62 12.07
CA SER A 126 -9.28 7.03 12.50
C SER A 126 -9.93 8.00 11.49
N GLY A 127 -10.29 7.52 10.29
CA GLY A 127 -10.83 8.34 9.20
C GLY A 127 -9.76 8.93 8.29
N TYR A 128 -8.51 8.48 8.37
CA TYR A 128 -7.45 8.94 7.48
C TYR A 128 -7.66 8.42 6.06
N THR A 129 -7.88 9.32 5.12
CA THR A 129 -8.09 9.03 3.68
C THR A 129 -6.90 9.43 2.80
N GLY A 130 -5.82 9.92 3.42
CA GLY A 130 -4.64 10.44 2.75
C GLY A 130 -4.67 11.96 2.55
N GLU A 131 -3.55 12.63 2.81
CA GLU A 131 -3.37 14.07 2.57
C GLU A 131 -3.39 14.42 1.06
N GLY A 132 -4.40 15.16 0.61
CA GLY A 132 -4.44 15.77 -0.72
C GLY A 132 -4.91 14.86 -1.86
N PHE A 133 -5.48 13.68 -1.57
CA PHE A 133 -6.17 12.83 -2.55
C PHE A 133 -7.70 13.00 -2.48
N ASP A 134 -8.17 14.17 -2.05
CA ASP A 134 -9.58 14.57 -2.25
C ASP A 134 -9.76 14.97 -3.72
N THR A 135 -9.92 13.98 -4.59
CA THR A 135 -10.39 14.26 -5.94
C THR A 135 -11.81 14.84 -5.83
N ALA A 136 -11.93 16.13 -6.13
CA ALA A 136 -13.21 16.75 -6.41
C ALA A 136 -13.85 16.05 -7.63
N GLY A 137 -14.70 15.04 -7.38
CA GLY A 137 -15.53 14.44 -8.43
C GLY A 137 -15.66 12.91 -8.43
N HIS A 138 -16.30 12.34 -7.42
CA HIS A 138 -17.46 11.44 -7.56
C HIS A 138 -17.86 10.97 -6.15
N ARG A 139 -18.77 11.72 -5.54
CA ARG A 139 -19.52 11.25 -4.36
C ARG A 139 -20.47 10.14 -4.84
N LEU A 140 -20.06 8.89 -4.70
CA LEU A 140 -21.02 7.81 -4.55
C LEU A 140 -21.56 7.87 -3.11
N GLY A 141 -22.52 8.77 -2.86
CA GLY A 141 -23.22 8.90 -1.59
C GLY A 141 -23.43 10.36 -1.13
N GLY A 142 -24.67 10.71 -0.78
CA GLY A 142 -25.09 12.01 -0.24
C GLY A 142 -24.23 12.47 0.95
N ALA A 143 -23.72 13.70 0.95
CA ALA A 143 -24.28 14.82 1.71
C ALA A 143 -24.63 14.44 3.15
N ILE A 144 -23.61 14.40 3.99
CA ILE A 144 -23.62 14.60 5.45
C ILE A 144 -22.14 14.87 5.78
N GLY A 145 -21.75 16.08 6.18
CA GLY A 145 -22.06 16.59 7.51
C GLY A 145 -21.21 15.80 8.50
N ALA A 146 -20.25 16.45 9.15
CA ALA A 146 -19.40 15.88 10.18
C ALA A 146 -20.18 14.90 11.08
N GLY A 147 -19.76 13.63 11.10
CA GLY A 147 -20.34 12.59 11.95
C GLY A 147 -21.37 11.69 11.27
N LEU A 148 -20.90 10.63 10.59
CA LEU A 148 -21.65 9.38 10.51
C LEU A 148 -20.70 8.19 10.37
N VAL A 149 -20.28 7.65 11.52
CA VAL A 149 -19.86 6.25 11.61
C VAL A 149 -21.12 5.42 11.35
N THR A 150 -21.24 4.88 10.15
CA THR A 150 -22.33 3.97 9.76
C THR A 150 -21.76 2.56 9.67
N SER A 151 -22.47 1.60 10.26
CA SER A 151 -22.08 0.20 10.46
C SER A 151 -21.61 -0.57 9.20
N GLY A 152 -21.79 -0.01 7.99
CA GLY A 152 -21.23 -0.56 6.75
C GLY A 152 -19.70 -0.42 6.61
N THR A 153 -19.07 0.49 7.37
CA THR A 153 -17.61 0.69 7.33
C THR A 153 -16.84 -0.45 7.99
N ARG A 154 -17.40 -1.09 9.03
CA ARG A 154 -16.74 -2.20 9.74
C ARG A 154 -16.66 -3.45 8.88
N ALA A 155 -17.76 -3.84 8.23
CA ALA A 155 -17.76 -4.99 7.34
C ALA A 155 -16.82 -4.78 6.14
N ALA A 156 -16.85 -3.58 5.53
CA ALA A 156 -15.93 -3.23 4.45
C ALA A 156 -14.46 -3.21 4.91
N ALA A 157 -14.17 -2.71 6.11
CA ALA A 157 -12.82 -2.72 6.68
C ALA A 157 -12.32 -4.15 6.94
N VAL A 158 -13.18 -5.04 7.43
CA VAL A 158 -12.85 -6.47 7.63
C VAL A 158 -12.53 -7.13 6.29
N VAL A 159 -13.39 -6.97 5.27
CA VAL A 159 -13.15 -7.52 3.93
C VAL A 159 -11.86 -6.97 3.33
N ALA A 160 -11.58 -5.68 3.51
CA ALA A 160 -10.34 -5.08 3.05
C ALA A 160 -9.11 -5.68 3.75
N ALA A 161 -9.17 -5.89 5.07
CA ALA A 161 -8.11 -6.52 5.85
C ALA A 161 -7.88 -7.98 5.45
N GLU A 162 -8.94 -8.76 5.23
CA GLU A 162 -8.86 -10.14 4.76
C GLU A 162 -8.18 -10.22 3.39
N ARG A 163 -8.54 -9.31 2.47
CA ARG A 163 -7.93 -9.23 1.14
C ARG A 163 -6.43 -8.92 1.22
N ARG A 164 -6.03 -7.97 2.06
CA ARG A 164 -4.60 -7.68 2.31
C ARG A 164 -3.86 -8.89 2.87
N ARG A 165 -4.45 -9.62 3.81
CA ARG A 165 -3.86 -10.85 4.39
C ARG A 165 -3.68 -11.94 3.33
N GLN A 166 -4.71 -12.20 2.53
CA GLN A 166 -4.64 -13.17 1.44
C GLN A 166 -3.52 -12.82 0.45
N MET A 167 -3.38 -11.55 0.08
CA MET A 167 -2.31 -11.08 -0.79
C MET A 167 -0.93 -11.31 -0.17
N ASN A 168 -0.76 -11.00 1.12
CA ASN A 168 0.51 -11.21 1.84
C ASN A 168 0.88 -12.70 1.93
N GLU A 169 -0.11 -13.60 2.06
CA GLU A 169 0.10 -15.05 2.01
C GLU A 169 0.53 -15.51 0.60
N MET A 170 -0.02 -14.96 -0.47
CA MET A 170 0.38 -15.33 -1.83
C MET A 170 1.84 -14.97 -2.16
N MET A 171 2.43 -14.02 -1.44
CA MET A 171 3.85 -13.63 -1.58
C MET A 171 4.82 -14.51 -0.77
N LEU A 172 4.32 -15.56 -0.10
CA LEU A 172 5.17 -16.58 0.51
C LEU A 172 6.08 -17.19 -0.58
N PRO A 173 7.39 -17.34 -0.33
CA PRO A 173 8.23 -18.15 -1.20
C PRO A 173 7.66 -19.57 -1.27
N ALA A 174 7.75 -20.22 -2.43
CA ALA A 174 7.11 -21.50 -2.75
C ALA A 174 7.57 -22.73 -1.92
N GLY A 175 8.19 -22.54 -0.75
CA GLY A 175 8.80 -23.60 0.08
C GLY A 175 8.36 -23.66 1.54
N GLY A 176 7.28 -22.97 1.95
CA GLY A 176 6.99 -22.73 3.37
C GLY A 176 5.71 -23.34 3.95
N ARG A 177 5.07 -24.34 3.33
CA ARG A 177 3.92 -25.03 3.95
C ARG A 177 4.39 -26.01 5.02
N LYS A 178 4.55 -25.54 6.26
CA LYS A 178 4.48 -26.43 7.44
C LYS A 178 3.06 -26.37 7.99
N LEU A 179 2.26 -27.38 7.64
CA LEU A 179 1.09 -27.78 8.41
C LEU A 179 1.62 -28.38 9.72
N GLY A 180 1.54 -27.64 10.82
CA GLY A 180 1.77 -28.17 12.16
C GLY A 180 0.41 -28.44 12.80
N GLY A 181 0.13 -29.72 13.07
CA GLY A 181 -0.96 -30.16 13.94
C GLY A 181 -0.58 -30.13 15.42
#